data_AF-A0AAU8BII3-F1
#
_entry.id   AF-A0AAU8BII3-F1
#
_cell.length_a   1.000
_cell.length_b   1.000
_cell.length_c   1.000
_cell.angle_alpha   90.00
_cell.angle_beta   90.00
_cell.angle_gamma   90.00
#
_symmetry.space_group_name_H-M   'P 1'
#
loop_
_entity.id
_entity.type
_entity.pdbx_description
1 polymer ?
#
loop_
_entity_poly.entity_id
_entity_poly.type
_entity_poly.pdbx_seq_one_letter_code
_entity_poly.pdbx_strand_id
1 'polypeptide(L)'
;MLQGDQLTYQIPLQAGQSLGFYVVPNGWGWLGEYGKVPYDGLWRQPFYSLSALNPKRSKAERYHNVVFVDEENEFLVIGFEDTLYSSGDKDFNDLLFSVNVTPFAALDGIDDASDSQYIPLTASENSQQGESTTTYYPTASTYATLAFEDHWPYVGDFDYNDVVVRYQMTLQKTPSNELKSLELDATIQSLGADYHNALAWRIPNLGSDNIETVTLTLNNTPVSHNIVQMDGEDALFILSEDLHQDVNTSCGFFRSKRNCQIPSNGEVTWFNL
;
A
#
# COMPACT_ATOMS: atom_id res chain seq x y z
N MET A 1 -2.91 9.83 5.38
CA MET A 1 -2.95 8.49 4.76
C MET A 1 -3.49 7.51 5.80
N LEU A 2 -4.59 6.82 5.54
CA LEU A 2 -5.16 5.80 6.43
C LEU A 2 -5.46 4.57 5.56
N GLN A 3 -4.44 3.73 5.34
CA GLN A 3 -4.58 2.36 4.84
C GLN A 3 -3.99 1.42 5.89
N GLY A 4 -4.69 0.32 6.18
CA GLY A 4 -4.37 -0.67 7.21
C GLY A 4 -5.28 -0.57 8.45
N ASP A 5 -5.50 -1.70 9.12
CA ASP A 5 -6.12 -1.75 10.44
C ASP A 5 -5.20 -1.01 11.44
N GLN A 6 -5.51 0.26 11.71
CA GLN A 6 -4.76 1.00 12.73
C GLN A 6 -5.23 0.58 14.12
N LEU A 7 -4.28 0.12 14.92
CA LEU A 7 -4.54 -0.25 16.31
C LEU A 7 -3.89 0.80 17.21
N THR A 8 -4.69 1.76 17.69
CA THR A 8 -4.20 2.79 18.60
C THR A 8 -3.99 2.22 19.99
N TYR A 9 -2.74 1.92 20.33
CA TYR A 9 -2.33 1.65 21.70
C TYR A 9 -1.67 2.89 22.29
N GLN A 10 -2.36 3.56 23.22
CA GLN A 10 -1.76 4.64 24.02
C GLN A 10 -0.85 4.02 25.10
N ILE A 11 0.35 3.58 24.71
CA ILE A 11 1.35 3.03 25.63
C ILE A 11 2.28 4.17 26.06
N PRO A 12 2.09 4.78 27.24
CA PRO A 12 3.02 5.79 27.74
C PRO A 12 4.32 5.10 28.14
N LEU A 13 5.43 5.53 27.54
CA LEU A 13 6.78 5.11 27.93
C LEU A 13 7.46 6.23 28.71
N GLN A 14 8.27 5.84 29.69
CA GLN A 14 9.17 6.71 30.43
C GLN A 14 10.60 6.59 29.89
N ALA A 15 11.43 7.61 30.13
CA ALA A 15 12.83 7.57 29.75
C ALA A 15 13.52 6.29 30.29
N GLY A 16 14.26 5.60 29.42
CA GLY A 16 14.90 4.32 29.73
C GLY A 16 14.02 3.08 29.54
N GLN A 17 12.77 3.23 29.10
CA GLN A 17 11.93 2.10 28.67
C GLN A 17 12.04 1.87 27.17
N SER A 18 11.91 0.61 26.76
CA SER A 18 11.88 0.21 25.34
C SER A 18 10.61 -0.57 25.06
N LEU A 19 10.03 -0.34 23.88
CA LEU A 19 8.97 -1.16 23.33
C LEU A 19 9.56 -2.13 22.32
N GLY A 20 9.25 -3.42 22.46
CA GLY A 20 9.64 -4.47 21.54
C GLY A 20 8.43 -5.14 20.91
N PHE A 21 8.59 -5.58 19.67
CA PHE A 21 7.60 -6.37 18.96
C PHE A 21 8.11 -7.79 18.80
N TYR A 22 7.19 -8.73 18.58
CA TYR A 22 7.56 -10.07 18.16
C TYR A 22 6.53 -10.64 17.18
N VAL A 23 6.99 -11.50 16.28
CA VAL A 23 6.16 -12.28 15.37
C VAL A 23 6.23 -13.75 15.77
N VAL A 24 5.09 -14.44 15.72
CA VAL A 24 5.03 -15.90 15.89
C VAL A 24 4.85 -16.52 14.49
N PRO A 25 5.88 -17.17 13.94
CA PRO A 25 5.80 -17.77 12.61
C PRO A 25 4.68 -18.80 12.54
N ASN A 26 3.80 -18.72 11.55
CA ASN A 26 2.60 -19.56 11.46
C ASN A 26 1.76 -19.56 12.76
N GLY A 27 1.63 -18.39 13.40
CA GLY A 27 0.91 -18.22 14.67
C GLY A 27 -0.59 -18.51 14.60
N TRP A 28 -1.21 -18.39 13.41
CA TRP A 28 -2.58 -18.86 13.18
C TRP A 28 -2.65 -20.39 13.20
N GLY A 29 -1.63 -21.07 12.67
CA GLY A 29 -1.60 -22.52 12.53
C GLY A 29 -2.57 -23.05 11.46
N TRP A 30 -2.51 -24.36 11.20
CA TRP A 30 -3.32 -25.02 10.17
C TRP A 30 -4.81 -25.17 10.53
N LEU A 31 -5.15 -24.96 11.81
CA LEU A 31 -6.51 -25.10 12.38
C LEU A 31 -6.85 -23.89 13.27
N GLY A 32 -6.38 -22.70 12.89
CA GLY A 32 -6.43 -21.51 13.73
C GLY A 32 -7.84 -21.08 14.17
N GLU A 33 -7.90 -20.46 15.34
CA GLU A 33 -9.07 -19.80 15.89
C GLU A 33 -8.68 -18.37 16.30
N TYR A 34 -9.60 -17.42 16.13
CA TYR A 34 -9.35 -16.02 16.47
C TYR A 34 -8.88 -15.85 17.93
N GLY A 35 -7.80 -15.09 18.12
CA GLY A 35 -7.23 -14.80 19.43
C GLY A 35 -6.48 -15.97 20.08
N LYS A 36 -6.24 -17.08 19.37
CA LYS A 36 -5.46 -18.21 19.88
C LYS A 36 -4.19 -18.41 19.07
N VAL A 37 -3.05 -18.35 19.74
CA VAL A 37 -1.74 -18.77 19.22
C VAL A 37 -1.44 -20.15 19.80
N PRO A 38 -1.53 -21.24 19.02
CA PRO A 38 -1.53 -22.59 19.57
C PRO A 38 -0.16 -23.08 20.04
N TYR A 39 0.92 -22.44 19.61
CA TYR A 39 2.31 -22.75 19.94
C TYR A 39 3.21 -21.57 19.57
N ASP A 40 4.45 -21.56 20.06
CA ASP A 40 5.44 -20.50 19.83
C ASP A 40 6.03 -20.48 18.40
N GLY A 41 5.27 -20.92 17.40
CA GLY A 41 5.67 -20.93 15.99
C GLY A 41 6.52 -22.13 15.57
N LEU A 42 6.78 -22.26 14.25
CA LEU A 42 7.33 -23.48 13.62
C LEU A 42 8.60 -24.03 14.28
N TRP A 43 9.42 -23.15 14.85
CA TRP A 43 10.67 -23.50 15.53
C TRP A 43 10.58 -23.47 17.06
N ARG A 44 9.35 -23.43 17.61
CA ARG A 44 9.07 -23.23 19.04
C ARG A 44 9.74 -21.98 19.61
N GLN A 45 9.71 -20.92 18.82
CA GLN A 45 10.34 -19.65 19.11
C GLN A 45 9.65 -18.51 18.33
N PRO A 46 9.22 -17.45 19.02
CA PRO A 46 8.86 -16.19 18.38
C PRO A 46 10.12 -15.39 17.99
N PHE A 47 10.02 -14.55 16.97
CA PHE A 47 11.11 -13.66 16.57
C PHE A 47 10.84 -12.24 17.05
N TYR A 48 11.79 -11.67 17.78
CA TYR A 48 11.67 -10.39 18.48
C TYR A 48 12.43 -9.30 17.74
N SER A 49 11.93 -8.06 17.82
CA SER A 49 12.66 -6.87 17.35
C SER A 49 13.90 -6.58 18.19
N LEU A 50 13.90 -7.04 19.45
CA LEU A 50 15.03 -6.95 20.35
C LEU A 50 15.93 -8.18 20.14
N SER A 51 17.00 -8.01 19.35
CA SER A 51 17.91 -9.11 18.96
C SER A 51 18.48 -9.92 20.15
N ALA A 52 18.60 -9.31 21.34
CA ALA A 52 19.03 -10.01 22.55
C ALA A 52 18.08 -11.11 23.03
N LEU A 53 16.80 -11.05 22.65
CA LEU A 53 15.77 -12.04 22.98
C LEU A 53 15.70 -13.20 21.97
N ASN A 54 16.37 -13.06 20.81
CA ASN A 54 16.40 -14.11 19.79
C ASN A 54 17.44 -15.21 20.14
N PRO A 55 17.21 -16.47 19.73
CA PRO A 55 18.06 -17.61 20.10
C PRO A 55 19.55 -17.42 19.78
N LYS A 56 20.40 -17.90 20.69
CA LYS A 56 21.85 -17.69 20.65
C LYS A 56 22.53 -18.71 19.73
N ARG A 57 22.54 -18.44 18.42
CA ARG A 57 23.44 -19.12 17.46
C ARG A 57 24.67 -18.25 17.14
N SER A 58 24.46 -17.06 16.54
CA SER A 58 25.50 -16.05 16.30
C SER A 58 24.95 -14.62 16.41
N LYS A 59 25.80 -13.57 16.39
CA LYS A 59 25.34 -12.16 16.45
C LYS A 59 24.44 -11.82 15.25
N ALA A 60 24.81 -12.26 14.04
CA ALA A 60 24.06 -12.00 12.81
C ALA A 60 22.72 -12.73 12.77
N GLU A 61 22.66 -13.97 13.24
CA GLU A 61 21.43 -14.79 13.24
C GLU A 61 20.38 -14.36 14.28
N ARG A 62 20.63 -13.27 15.02
CA ARG A 62 19.68 -12.70 15.98
C ARG A 62 18.89 -11.53 15.43
N TYR A 63 19.19 -11.06 14.22
CA TYR A 63 18.43 -10.01 13.56
C TYR A 63 17.31 -10.63 12.75
N HIS A 64 16.06 -10.35 13.16
CA HIS A 64 14.83 -10.80 12.51
C HIS A 64 13.96 -9.63 12.06
N ASN A 65 14.49 -8.41 12.19
CA ASN A 65 13.83 -7.21 11.77
C ASN A 65 14.86 -6.19 11.30
N VAL A 66 14.38 -5.29 10.45
CA VAL A 66 15.03 -4.03 10.12
C VAL A 66 14.09 -2.90 10.51
N VAL A 67 14.67 -1.79 10.97
CA VAL A 67 13.90 -0.59 11.29
C VAL A 67 14.39 0.52 10.39
N PHE A 68 13.47 1.02 9.58
CA PHE A 68 13.64 2.17 8.74
C PHE A 68 13.07 3.41 9.43
N VAL A 69 13.75 4.54 9.34
CA VAL A 69 13.33 5.80 9.97
C VAL A 69 13.14 6.88 8.91
N ASP A 70 11.99 7.55 8.94
CA ASP A 70 11.75 8.78 8.19
C ASP A 70 11.72 9.93 9.21
N GLU A 71 12.84 10.64 9.32
CA GLU A 71 13.00 11.75 10.27
C GLU A 71 12.18 12.98 9.87
N GLU A 72 11.94 13.17 8.57
CA GLU A 72 11.19 14.32 8.04
C GLU A 72 9.70 14.18 8.33
N ASN A 73 9.16 12.98 8.16
CA ASN A 73 7.76 12.66 8.40
C ASN A 73 7.49 12.06 9.79
N GLU A 74 8.52 11.93 10.64
CA GLU A 74 8.45 11.46 12.02
C GLU A 74 7.79 10.09 12.22
N PHE A 75 8.15 9.08 11.41
CA PHE A 75 7.65 7.70 11.58
C PHE A 75 8.71 6.63 11.37
N LEU A 76 8.44 5.44 11.93
CA LEU A 76 9.24 4.24 11.75
C LEU A 76 8.52 3.24 10.86
N VAL A 77 9.25 2.54 9.99
CA VAL A 77 8.78 1.32 9.31
C VAL A 77 9.59 0.14 9.82
N ILE A 78 8.91 -0.88 10.33
CA ILE A 78 9.53 -2.09 10.84
C ILE A 78 9.18 -3.22 9.87
N GLY A 79 10.20 -3.82 9.27
CA GLY A 79 10.10 -5.05 8.49
C GLY A 79 10.57 -6.24 9.32
N PHE A 80 9.84 -7.34 9.29
CA PHE A 80 10.21 -8.60 9.92
C PHE A 80 10.47 -9.69 8.88
N GLU A 81 11.41 -10.56 9.20
CA GLU A 81 11.55 -11.88 8.60
C GLU A 81 10.88 -12.89 9.56
N ASP A 82 9.90 -13.64 9.08
CA ASP A 82 9.16 -14.62 9.87
C ASP A 82 9.82 -16.01 9.88
N THR A 83 10.98 -16.15 9.23
CA THR A 83 11.77 -17.38 9.20
C THR A 83 13.12 -17.28 9.93
N LEU A 84 13.74 -18.43 10.22
CA LEU A 84 15.10 -18.45 10.78
C LEU A 84 16.09 -17.81 9.80
N TYR A 85 17.05 -17.00 10.27
CA TYR A 85 18.08 -16.35 9.44
C TYR A 85 18.90 -17.29 8.53
N SER A 86 19.06 -18.56 8.94
CA SER A 86 19.72 -19.60 8.12
C SER A 86 18.89 -20.07 6.90
N SER A 87 17.64 -19.63 6.86
CA SER A 87 16.59 -19.86 5.86
C SER A 87 16.01 -18.50 5.46
N GLY A 88 15.05 -18.46 4.54
CA GLY A 88 14.48 -17.20 4.05
C GLY A 88 15.37 -16.49 3.02
N ASP A 89 14.81 -15.46 2.40
CA ASP A 89 15.46 -14.60 1.40
C ASP A 89 15.98 -13.27 1.99
N LYS A 90 15.61 -12.94 3.24
CA LYS A 90 16.18 -11.85 4.05
C LYS A 90 15.90 -10.47 3.48
N ASP A 91 14.76 -10.32 2.84
CA ASP A 91 14.27 -9.02 2.41
C ASP A 91 13.39 -8.33 3.46
N PHE A 92 13.04 -9.04 4.56
CA PHE A 92 12.27 -8.55 5.71
C PHE A 92 10.88 -8.01 5.33
N ASN A 93 10.29 -8.51 4.24
CA ASN A 93 8.97 -8.08 3.77
C ASN A 93 7.81 -9.00 4.21
N ASP A 94 8.09 -10.08 4.96
CA ASP A 94 7.07 -11.02 5.45
C ASP A 94 6.01 -10.30 6.30
N LEU A 95 6.43 -9.29 7.06
CA LEU A 95 5.54 -8.39 7.78
C LEU A 95 6.14 -6.98 7.82
N LEU A 96 5.40 -6.02 7.28
CA LEU A 96 5.73 -4.59 7.33
C LEU A 96 4.65 -3.83 8.09
N PHE A 97 5.05 -3.00 9.04
CA PHE A 97 4.14 -2.09 9.74
C PHE A 97 4.85 -0.80 10.13
N SER A 98 4.09 0.29 10.24
CA SER A 98 4.59 1.55 10.73
C SER A 98 4.28 1.76 12.22
N VAL A 99 5.16 2.49 12.89
CA VAL A 99 4.98 2.91 14.29
C VAL A 99 5.16 4.42 14.36
N ASN A 100 4.13 5.10 14.84
CA ASN A 100 4.18 6.54 15.11
C ASN A 100 4.50 6.75 16.59
N VAL A 101 5.47 7.62 16.87
CA VAL A 101 5.94 7.92 18.23
C VAL A 101 5.81 9.42 18.46
N THR A 102 5.26 9.80 19.62
CA THR A 102 5.08 11.21 19.96
C THR A 102 5.48 11.47 21.42
N PRO A 103 6.44 12.38 21.68
CA PRO A 103 7.22 13.13 20.69
C PRO A 103 8.27 12.24 19.99
N PHE A 104 8.52 12.46 18.70
CA PHE A 104 9.47 11.66 17.92
C PHE A 104 10.90 11.77 18.46
N ALA A 105 11.29 12.96 18.93
CA ALA A 105 12.56 13.23 19.59
C ALA A 105 12.80 12.45 20.89
N ALA A 106 11.84 11.67 21.39
CA ALA A 106 12.05 10.77 22.53
C ALA A 106 12.69 9.43 22.13
N LEU A 107 12.82 9.15 20.83
CA LEU A 107 13.50 7.94 20.34
C LEU A 107 15.01 8.06 20.52
N ASP A 108 15.59 7.05 21.17
CA ASP A 108 17.03 6.95 21.39
C ASP A 108 17.75 6.48 20.11
N GLY A 109 18.93 7.00 19.82
CA GLY A 109 19.78 6.52 18.73
C GLY A 109 19.40 6.92 17.30
N ILE A 110 18.45 7.84 17.10
CA ILE A 110 18.18 8.47 15.78
C ILE A 110 19.32 9.42 15.40
N ASP A 111 19.75 10.28 16.33
CA ASP A 111 20.76 11.32 16.08
C ASP A 111 22.22 10.82 16.11
N ASP A 112 22.46 9.55 16.46
CA ASP A 112 23.81 8.99 16.60
C ASP A 112 24.21 8.14 15.39
N ALA A 113 24.78 8.81 14.37
CA ALA A 113 25.24 8.21 13.13
C ALA A 113 26.34 7.13 13.29
N SER A 114 26.88 6.93 14.50
CA SER A 114 27.98 5.99 14.75
C SER A 114 27.55 4.61 15.26
N ASP A 115 26.31 4.47 15.73
CA ASP A 115 25.70 3.21 16.22
C ASP A 115 24.17 3.21 16.03
N SER A 116 23.68 3.82 14.95
CA SER A 116 22.26 3.90 14.68
C SER A 116 21.69 2.51 14.39
N GLN A 117 20.80 2.05 15.27
CA GLN A 117 20.00 0.83 15.10
C GLN A 117 18.93 0.97 14.00
N TYR A 118 18.85 2.17 13.41
CA TYR A 118 17.89 2.58 12.41
C TYR A 118 18.59 2.79 11.07
N ILE A 119 17.91 2.39 10.00
CA ILE A 119 18.31 2.68 8.63
C ILE A 119 17.53 3.93 8.20
N PRO A 120 18.20 5.09 7.99
CA PRO A 120 17.51 6.25 7.45
C PRO A 120 16.87 5.91 6.11
N LEU A 121 15.58 6.24 5.95
CA LEU A 121 14.89 6.23 4.68
C LEU A 121 15.38 7.43 3.87
N THR A 122 16.61 7.34 3.38
CA THR A 122 17.09 8.30 2.41
C THR A 122 16.41 8.01 1.09
N ALA A 123 15.89 9.06 0.45
CA ALA A 123 15.57 8.99 -0.96
C ALA A 123 16.87 8.61 -1.70
N SER A 124 16.91 7.40 -2.27
CA SER A 124 17.93 6.86 -3.19
C SER A 124 19.13 7.79 -3.45
N GLU A 125 20.31 7.39 -2.96
CA GLU A 125 21.60 8.07 -3.19
C GLU A 125 22.02 8.20 -4.68
N ASN A 126 21.23 7.65 -5.61
CA ASN A 126 21.46 7.79 -7.05
C ASN A 126 20.75 8.99 -7.70
N SER A 127 20.06 9.82 -6.91
CA SER A 127 19.54 11.10 -7.39
C SER A 127 20.71 12.08 -7.47
N GLN A 128 21.18 12.42 -8.67
CA GLN A 128 22.03 13.60 -8.84
C GLN A 128 21.35 14.76 -8.09
N GLN A 129 22.08 15.39 -7.17
CA GLN A 129 21.54 16.42 -6.28
C GLN A 129 20.81 17.49 -7.10
N GLY A 130 19.47 17.48 -7.04
CA GLY A 130 18.59 18.38 -7.80
C GLY A 130 17.66 17.73 -8.84
N GLU A 131 17.76 16.43 -9.11
CA GLU A 131 16.83 15.75 -10.03
C GLU A 131 15.64 15.11 -9.30
N SER A 132 14.47 15.20 -9.93
CA SER A 132 13.24 14.54 -9.49
C SER A 132 13.40 13.02 -9.61
N THR A 133 12.86 12.27 -8.65
CA THR A 133 12.87 10.79 -8.69
C THR A 133 11.56 10.27 -9.27
N THR A 134 11.66 9.26 -10.14
CA THR A 134 10.49 8.52 -10.66
C THR A 134 10.38 7.18 -9.93
N THR A 135 9.19 6.92 -9.39
CA THR A 135 8.86 5.66 -8.72
C THR A 135 7.59 5.07 -9.31
N TYR A 136 7.43 3.76 -9.21
CA TYR A 136 6.31 3.03 -9.78
C TYR A 136 5.61 2.19 -8.71
N TYR A 137 4.30 2.05 -8.81
CA TYR A 137 3.53 1.09 -8.04
C TYR A 137 2.70 0.19 -8.97
N PRO A 138 2.74 -1.14 -8.81
CA PRO A 138 3.62 -1.89 -7.91
C PRO A 138 5.07 -1.96 -8.40
N THR A 139 5.29 -2.02 -9.73
CA THR A 139 6.60 -1.88 -10.37
C THR A 139 6.43 -1.26 -11.76
N ALA A 140 7.52 -0.88 -12.43
CA ALA A 140 7.47 -0.31 -13.79
C ALA A 140 6.90 -1.26 -14.86
N SER A 141 6.86 -2.58 -14.61
CA SER A 141 6.45 -3.59 -15.59
C SER A 141 5.25 -4.43 -15.16
N THR A 142 4.73 -4.18 -13.97
CA THR A 142 3.62 -4.95 -13.39
C THR A 142 2.51 -4.01 -12.89
N TYR A 143 1.37 -4.59 -12.55
CA TYR A 143 0.15 -3.87 -12.23
C TYR A 143 -0.48 -4.48 -10.98
N ALA A 144 -1.07 -3.63 -10.15
CA ALA A 144 -1.92 -4.04 -9.05
C ALA A 144 -3.37 -4.20 -9.53
N THR A 145 -4.23 -4.79 -8.69
CA THR A 145 -5.66 -4.94 -8.98
C THR A 145 -6.47 -4.49 -7.78
N LEU A 146 -7.47 -3.64 -8.04
CA LEU A 146 -8.51 -3.27 -7.08
C LEU A 146 -9.80 -4.00 -7.46
N ALA A 147 -10.50 -4.47 -6.45
CA ALA A 147 -11.72 -5.24 -6.56
C ALA A 147 -12.72 -4.68 -5.52
N PHE A 148 -13.91 -4.31 -5.97
CA PHE A 148 -14.90 -3.60 -5.17
C PHE A 148 -16.19 -4.42 -5.09
N GLU A 149 -16.90 -4.21 -3.98
CA GLU A 149 -18.33 -4.49 -3.83
C GLU A 149 -19.07 -3.14 -3.87
N ASP A 150 -20.26 -3.09 -4.47
CA ASP A 150 -21.03 -1.84 -4.62
C ASP A 150 -22.16 -1.67 -3.62
N HIS A 151 -22.44 -2.70 -2.81
CA HIS A 151 -23.63 -2.71 -1.96
C HIS A 151 -23.48 -1.99 -0.61
N TRP A 152 -22.37 -1.29 -0.37
CA TRP A 152 -22.14 -0.55 0.87
C TRP A 152 -23.24 0.53 1.09
N PRO A 153 -23.77 0.72 2.33
CA PRO A 153 -23.37 0.12 3.60
C PRO A 153 -24.04 -1.21 3.93
N TYR A 154 -24.79 -1.79 3.00
CA TYR A 154 -25.36 -3.12 3.18
C TYR A 154 -24.31 -4.20 2.90
N VAL A 155 -24.64 -5.41 3.33
CA VAL A 155 -23.79 -6.58 3.10
C VAL A 155 -23.97 -7.02 1.63
N GLY A 156 -22.87 -7.09 0.90
CA GLY A 156 -22.81 -7.60 -0.48
C GLY A 156 -22.81 -9.13 -0.57
N ASP A 157 -22.52 -9.67 -1.74
CA ASP A 157 -22.45 -11.11 -1.99
C ASP A 157 -21.01 -11.67 -1.91
N PHE A 158 -20.03 -10.80 -1.70
CA PHE A 158 -18.63 -11.09 -1.37
C PHE A 158 -17.84 -11.79 -2.48
N ASP A 159 -18.28 -11.67 -3.74
CA ASP A 159 -17.51 -12.16 -4.88
C ASP A 159 -16.47 -11.16 -5.40
N TYR A 160 -16.53 -9.91 -4.90
CA TYR A 160 -15.66 -8.76 -5.18
C TYR A 160 -15.43 -8.51 -6.66
N ASN A 161 -16.42 -8.80 -7.51
CA ASN A 161 -16.29 -8.60 -8.95
C ASN A 161 -17.20 -7.50 -9.53
N ASP A 162 -17.95 -6.78 -8.67
CA ASP A 162 -18.82 -5.66 -9.06
C ASP A 162 -18.08 -4.62 -9.91
N VAL A 163 -16.88 -4.24 -9.46
CA VAL A 163 -15.90 -3.47 -10.25
C VAL A 163 -14.50 -4.02 -9.99
N VAL A 164 -13.81 -4.46 -11.05
CA VAL A 164 -12.41 -4.88 -10.96
C VAL A 164 -11.57 -4.05 -11.93
N VAL A 165 -10.53 -3.41 -11.40
CA VAL A 165 -9.64 -2.52 -12.15
C VAL A 165 -8.20 -2.92 -11.90
N ARG A 166 -7.45 -3.11 -12.99
CA ARG A 166 -6.01 -3.31 -12.95
C ARG A 166 -5.33 -1.98 -13.18
N TYR A 167 -4.32 -1.63 -12.38
CA TYR A 167 -3.68 -0.32 -12.50
C TYR A 167 -2.17 -0.33 -12.21
N GLN A 168 -1.48 0.67 -12.73
CA GLN A 168 -0.11 1.02 -12.39
C GLN A 168 -0.06 2.54 -12.14
N MET A 169 0.74 2.96 -11.16
CA MET A 169 1.00 4.37 -10.91
C MET A 169 2.47 4.70 -11.20
N THR A 170 2.69 5.84 -11.82
CA THR A 170 4.02 6.45 -11.95
C THR A 170 4.02 7.76 -11.17
N LEU A 171 4.93 7.90 -10.22
CA LEU A 171 5.05 9.06 -9.34
C LEU A 171 6.38 9.74 -9.58
N GLN A 172 6.35 11.04 -9.88
CA GLN A 172 7.56 11.87 -9.86
C GLN A 172 7.57 12.70 -8.59
N LYS A 173 8.69 12.68 -7.87
CA LYS A 173 8.85 13.38 -6.60
C LYS A 173 10.02 14.35 -6.65
N THR A 174 9.91 15.47 -5.94
CA THR A 174 11.02 16.40 -5.75
C THR A 174 12.16 15.74 -4.94
N PRO A 175 13.36 16.35 -4.90
CA PRO A 175 14.42 15.88 -3.99
C PRO A 175 14.02 15.89 -2.50
N SER A 176 13.05 16.71 -2.11
CA SER A 176 12.39 16.74 -0.78
C SER A 176 11.26 15.72 -0.64
N ASN A 177 11.17 14.72 -1.54
CA ASN A 177 10.16 13.65 -1.52
C ASN A 177 8.69 14.14 -1.64
N GLU A 178 8.47 15.39 -2.06
CA GLU A 178 7.13 15.93 -2.31
C GLU A 178 6.63 15.44 -3.67
N LEU A 179 5.34 15.08 -3.76
CA LEU A 179 4.74 14.63 -5.01
C LEU A 179 4.66 15.78 -6.02
N LYS A 180 5.35 15.63 -7.16
CA LYS A 180 5.35 16.59 -8.25
C LYS A 180 4.38 16.21 -9.36
N SER A 181 4.29 14.92 -9.69
CA SER A 181 3.31 14.41 -10.66
C SER A 181 2.90 12.98 -10.33
N LEU A 182 1.67 12.65 -10.69
CA LEU A 182 1.11 11.30 -10.62
C LEU A 182 0.51 11.00 -11.99
N GLU A 183 0.87 9.85 -12.55
CA GLU A 183 0.22 9.26 -13.72
C GLU A 183 -0.39 7.93 -13.29
N LEU A 184 -1.65 7.70 -13.69
CA LEU A 184 -2.39 6.47 -13.39
C LEU A 184 -2.87 5.82 -14.69
N ASP A 185 -2.29 4.65 -14.97
CA ASP A 185 -2.76 3.74 -16.02
C ASP A 185 -3.72 2.73 -15.41
N ALA A 186 -5.02 2.85 -15.71
CA ALA A 186 -6.05 1.98 -15.16
C ALA A 186 -6.82 1.25 -16.27
N THR A 187 -7.19 0.00 -16.05
CA THR A 187 -7.88 -0.84 -17.04
C THR A 187 -9.00 -1.64 -16.39
N ILE A 188 -10.22 -1.50 -16.92
CA ILE A 188 -11.38 -2.27 -16.46
C ILE A 188 -11.18 -3.76 -16.80
N GLN A 189 -11.21 -4.61 -15.77
CA GLN A 189 -11.09 -6.06 -15.89
C GLN A 189 -12.45 -6.75 -15.94
N SER A 190 -13.40 -6.33 -15.09
CA SER A 190 -14.78 -6.83 -15.06
C SER A 190 -15.71 -5.81 -14.41
N LEU A 191 -17.00 -5.88 -14.78
CA LEU A 191 -18.10 -5.16 -14.12
C LEU A 191 -19.19 -6.20 -13.82
N GLY A 192 -19.30 -6.57 -12.55
CA GLY A 192 -20.03 -7.74 -12.07
C GLY A 192 -21.38 -7.47 -11.45
N ALA A 193 -21.81 -6.22 -11.44
CA ALA A 193 -23.01 -5.80 -10.74
C ALA A 193 -24.14 -5.34 -11.67
N ASP A 194 -25.36 -5.39 -11.13
CA ASP A 194 -26.53 -4.77 -11.74
C ASP A 194 -26.54 -3.24 -11.56
N TYR A 195 -25.91 -2.71 -10.50
CA TYR A 195 -25.74 -1.27 -10.33
C TYR A 195 -24.65 -0.74 -11.27
N HIS A 196 -24.91 0.45 -11.81
CA HIS A 196 -23.91 1.20 -12.57
C HIS A 196 -23.02 1.97 -11.59
N ASN A 197 -21.72 1.77 -11.73
CA ASN A 197 -20.73 2.29 -10.80
C ASN A 197 -19.86 3.36 -11.48
N ALA A 198 -19.62 4.47 -10.77
CA ALA A 198 -18.61 5.45 -11.12
C ALA A 198 -17.25 5.03 -10.54
N LEU A 199 -16.16 5.58 -11.08
CA LEU A 199 -14.81 5.39 -10.54
C LEU A 199 -14.08 6.71 -10.42
N ALA A 200 -13.52 6.94 -9.23
CA ALA A 200 -12.69 8.10 -8.95
C ALA A 200 -11.45 7.71 -8.15
N TRP A 201 -10.36 8.45 -8.37
CA TRP A 201 -9.15 8.37 -7.57
C TRP A 201 -9.12 9.54 -6.58
N ARG A 202 -9.07 9.27 -5.28
CA ARG A 202 -9.02 10.32 -4.24
C ARG A 202 -7.60 10.53 -3.77
N ILE A 203 -7.14 11.77 -3.77
CA ILE A 203 -5.91 12.19 -3.09
C ILE A 203 -6.30 13.07 -1.89
N PRO A 204 -6.14 12.55 -0.65
CA PRO A 204 -6.43 13.32 0.54
C PRO A 204 -5.48 14.50 0.71
N ASN A 205 -5.97 15.61 1.26
CA ASN A 205 -5.21 16.83 1.56
C ASN A 205 -4.50 17.45 0.34
N LEU A 206 -5.04 17.27 -0.87
CA LEU A 206 -4.57 17.93 -2.08
C LEU A 206 -5.50 19.10 -2.42
N GLY A 207 -5.22 20.28 -1.87
CA GLY A 207 -5.96 21.51 -2.20
C GLY A 207 -5.84 21.88 -3.68
N SER A 208 -6.87 22.54 -4.22
CA SER A 208 -6.94 22.90 -5.65
C SER A 208 -5.79 23.78 -6.13
N ASP A 209 -5.25 24.63 -5.26
CA ASP A 209 -4.14 25.53 -5.58
C ASP A 209 -2.81 24.78 -5.83
N ASN A 210 -2.73 23.52 -5.42
CA ASN A 210 -1.58 22.64 -5.66
C ASN A 210 -1.75 21.77 -6.91
N ILE A 211 -2.82 21.97 -7.70
CA ILE A 211 -3.08 21.26 -8.95
C ILE A 211 -2.86 22.22 -10.12
N GLU A 212 -1.75 22.04 -10.84
CA GLU A 212 -1.42 22.87 -12.00
C GLU A 212 -2.22 22.47 -13.25
N THR A 213 -2.19 21.17 -13.59
CA THR A 213 -2.89 20.62 -14.76
C THR A 213 -3.38 19.20 -14.47
N VAL A 214 -4.46 18.82 -15.15
CA VAL A 214 -5.03 17.46 -15.12
C VAL A 214 -5.49 17.12 -16.52
N THR A 215 -5.13 15.93 -16.99
CA THR A 215 -5.60 15.35 -18.25
C THR A 215 -6.14 13.98 -17.98
N LEU A 216 -7.15 13.55 -18.72
CA LEU A 216 -7.66 12.19 -18.63
C LEU A 216 -8.10 11.75 -20.01
N THR A 217 -7.66 10.57 -20.41
CA THR A 217 -8.11 9.92 -21.64
C THR A 217 -8.75 8.57 -21.35
N LEU A 218 -9.80 8.26 -22.09
CA LEU A 218 -10.44 6.95 -22.19
C LEU A 218 -10.09 6.37 -23.56
N ASN A 219 -9.37 5.26 -23.61
CA ASN A 219 -8.90 4.65 -24.86
C ASN A 219 -8.22 5.68 -25.80
N ASN A 220 -7.33 6.50 -25.25
CA ASN A 220 -6.62 7.61 -25.92
C ASN A 220 -7.50 8.77 -26.40
N THR A 221 -8.78 8.81 -26.04
CA THR A 221 -9.68 9.94 -26.35
C THR A 221 -9.88 10.77 -25.08
N PRO A 222 -9.65 12.10 -25.10
CA PRO A 222 -9.93 12.94 -23.94
C PRO A 222 -11.38 12.81 -23.48
N VAL A 223 -11.57 12.70 -22.16
CA VAL A 223 -12.92 12.66 -21.59
C VAL A 223 -13.60 14.04 -21.70
N SER A 224 -14.93 14.05 -21.64
CA SER A 224 -15.72 15.28 -21.78
C SER A 224 -16.30 15.81 -20.47
N HIS A 225 -16.27 15.01 -19.40
CA HIS A 225 -16.75 15.38 -18.07
C HIS A 225 -15.70 16.14 -17.27
N ASN A 226 -16.10 16.70 -16.13
CA ASN A 226 -15.18 17.36 -15.20
C ASN A 226 -14.31 16.32 -14.50
N ILE A 227 -12.99 16.39 -14.71
CA ILE A 227 -12.06 15.39 -14.15
C ILE A 227 -11.85 15.60 -12.65
N VAL A 228 -11.81 16.85 -12.16
CA VAL A 228 -11.51 17.13 -10.76
C VAL A 228 -12.75 17.61 -10.02
N GLN A 229 -13.04 16.98 -8.89
CA GLN A 229 -14.02 17.41 -7.92
C GLN A 229 -13.35 17.56 -6.55
N MET A 230 -13.49 18.73 -5.93
CA MET A 230 -12.98 18.98 -4.58
C MET A 230 -14.00 18.54 -3.52
N ASP A 231 -13.53 17.90 -2.45
CA ASP A 231 -14.30 17.58 -1.24
C ASP A 231 -13.50 18.02 0.00
N GLY A 232 -13.75 19.26 0.45
CA GLY A 232 -12.93 19.89 1.48
C GLY A 232 -11.50 20.11 0.99
N GLU A 233 -10.52 19.51 1.69
CA GLU A 233 -9.11 19.56 1.32
C GLU A 233 -8.69 18.41 0.39
N ASP A 234 -9.63 17.54 0.01
CA ASP A 234 -9.34 16.38 -0.82
C ASP A 234 -9.69 16.63 -2.29
N ALA A 235 -8.87 16.09 -3.19
CA ALA A 235 -9.14 16.09 -4.61
C ALA A 235 -9.61 14.70 -5.07
N LEU A 236 -10.77 14.64 -5.72
CA LEU A 236 -11.28 13.47 -6.40
C LEU A 236 -11.06 13.64 -7.90
N PHE A 237 -10.32 12.72 -8.51
CA PHE A 237 -10.11 12.61 -9.94
C PHE A 237 -11.08 11.59 -10.51
N ILE A 238 -12.15 12.05 -11.15
CA ILE A 238 -13.22 11.22 -11.70
C ILE A 238 -12.73 10.56 -13.00
N LEU A 239 -12.39 9.27 -12.92
CA LEU A 239 -12.01 8.47 -14.09
C LEU A 239 -13.21 8.22 -15.00
N SER A 240 -14.35 7.87 -14.39
CA SER A 240 -15.60 7.58 -15.09
C SER A 240 -16.80 7.97 -14.25
N GLU A 241 -17.81 8.57 -14.88
CA GLU A 241 -19.12 8.83 -14.27
C GLU A 241 -20.05 7.59 -14.33
N ASP A 242 -19.80 6.65 -15.25
CA ASP A 242 -20.54 5.39 -15.41
C ASP A 242 -19.68 4.37 -16.19
N LEU A 243 -19.06 3.43 -15.47
CA LEU A 243 -18.16 2.42 -16.05
C LEU A 243 -18.86 1.52 -17.08
N HIS A 244 -20.17 1.30 -16.94
CA HIS A 244 -20.92 0.46 -17.88
C HIS A 244 -21.10 1.15 -19.26
N GLN A 245 -21.06 2.48 -19.32
CA GLN A 245 -21.07 3.21 -20.61
C GLN A 245 -19.71 3.17 -21.30
N ASP A 246 -18.63 3.00 -20.55
CA ASP A 246 -17.25 3.00 -21.06
C ASP A 246 -16.81 1.64 -21.63
N VAL A 247 -17.55 0.58 -21.31
CA VAL A 247 -17.33 -0.76 -21.87
C VAL A 247 -18.28 -1.03 -23.04
N ASN A 248 -17.73 -1.46 -24.16
CA ASN A 248 -18.54 -1.86 -25.31
C ASN A 248 -19.03 -3.31 -25.14
N THR A 249 -20.14 -3.48 -24.41
CA THR A 249 -20.75 -4.78 -24.12
C THR A 249 -22.27 -4.68 -24.09
N SER A 250 -22.94 -5.75 -24.51
CA SER A 250 -24.39 -5.93 -24.32
C SER A 250 -24.73 -6.75 -23.09
N CYS A 251 -23.72 -7.24 -22.35
CA CYS A 251 -23.92 -7.96 -21.10
C CYS A 251 -23.73 -7.04 -19.89
N GLY A 252 -24.71 -7.02 -18.98
CA GLY A 252 -24.64 -6.28 -17.72
C GLY A 252 -23.59 -6.78 -16.71
N PHE A 253 -23.10 -8.01 -16.88
CA PHE A 253 -22.09 -8.66 -16.02
C PHE A 253 -20.80 -8.89 -16.81
N PHE A 254 -20.23 -7.81 -17.32
CA PHE A 254 -19.05 -7.79 -18.18
C PHE A 254 -17.91 -8.61 -17.57
N ARG A 255 -17.53 -9.70 -18.25
CA ARG A 255 -16.46 -10.64 -17.84
C ARG A 255 -16.65 -11.34 -16.48
N SER A 256 -17.76 -11.13 -15.78
CA SER A 256 -18.10 -11.85 -14.54
C SER A 256 -18.99 -13.08 -14.76
N LYS A 257 -19.74 -13.14 -15.88
CA LYS A 257 -20.53 -14.34 -16.26
C LYS A 257 -19.92 -15.10 -17.44
N ARG A 258 -20.09 -16.43 -17.46
CA ARG A 258 -19.51 -17.33 -18.47
C ARG A 258 -19.92 -16.97 -19.91
N ASN A 259 -21.14 -16.51 -20.10
CA ASN A 259 -21.69 -16.06 -21.39
C ASN A 259 -21.41 -14.58 -21.70
N CYS A 260 -20.63 -13.90 -20.85
CA CYS A 260 -20.30 -12.48 -20.94
C CYS A 260 -18.80 -12.25 -21.13
N GLN A 261 -18.12 -13.23 -21.72
CA GLN A 261 -16.73 -13.11 -22.14
C GLN A 261 -16.69 -12.49 -23.56
N ILE A 262 -15.82 -11.51 -23.77
CA ILE A 262 -15.59 -10.89 -25.07
C ILE A 262 -14.86 -11.88 -26.00
N PRO A 263 -15.10 -11.90 -27.32
CA PRO A 263 -14.26 -12.64 -28.27
C PRO A 263 -12.76 -12.28 -28.17
N SER A 264 -11.91 -13.22 -28.58
CA SER A 264 -10.46 -13.30 -28.36
C SER A 264 -9.58 -12.12 -28.84
N ASN A 265 -10.16 -11.07 -29.43
CA ASN A 265 -9.47 -9.83 -29.79
C ASN A 265 -9.70 -8.68 -28.78
N GLY A 266 -10.34 -8.99 -27.63
CA GLY A 266 -10.27 -8.28 -26.37
C GLY A 266 -10.28 -6.76 -26.46
N GLU A 267 -11.45 -6.15 -26.65
CA GLU A 267 -11.59 -4.73 -26.34
C GLU A 267 -11.23 -4.52 -24.86
N VAL A 268 -10.21 -3.72 -24.65
CA VAL A 268 -9.73 -3.29 -23.35
C VAL A 268 -10.20 -1.85 -23.19
N THR A 269 -10.86 -1.54 -22.09
CA THR A 269 -11.18 -0.17 -21.71
C THR A 269 -10.15 0.30 -20.70
N TRP A 270 -9.37 1.32 -21.05
CA TRP A 270 -8.34 1.87 -20.18
C TRP A 270 -8.41 3.39 -20.07
N PHE A 271 -7.99 3.87 -18.91
CA PHE A 271 -7.83 5.27 -18.56
C PHE A 271 -6.35 5.58 -18.41
N ASN A 272 -5.94 6.77 -18.87
CA ASN A 272 -4.65 7.38 -18.54
C ASN A 272 -4.96 8.77 -17.96
N LEU A 273 -4.78 8.90 -16.65
CA LEU A 273 -4.91 10.13 -15.85
C LEU A 273 -3.52 10.74 -15.62
#